data_AF-A0A7S0ZCG5-F1
#
_entry.id   AF-A0A7S0ZCG5-F1
#
_cell.length_a   1.000
_cell.length_b   1.000
_cell.length_c   1.000
_cell.angle_alpha   90.00
_cell.angle_beta   90.00
_cell.angle_gamma   90.00
#
_symmetry.space_group_name_H-M   'P 1'
#
loop_
_entity.id
_entity.type
_entity.pdbx_description
1 polymer ?
#
loop_
_entity_poly.entity_id
_entity_poly.type
_entity_poly.pdbx_seq_one_letter_code
_entity_poly.pdbx_strand_id
1 'polypeptide(L)'
;MDELSKSRDGKGCGDGKTGELKLRDGKESGDKRVNELHALVETVDELMSRCSFCDDVSALEILHFARSEIDEIQLEVEHVIADPNDRHSRNALQTELGDLIFNALLLSAVVERDCGVDPAAAIAAVREKVRRRSPHVFGGEIATSRKEAEAFWQREKGKENLRET
;
A
#
# COMPACT_ATOMS: atom_id res chain seq x y z
N MET A 1 -27.65 -59.15 -11.68
CA MET A 1 -26.71 -58.57 -10.70
C MET A 1 -26.45 -57.16 -11.16
N ASP A 2 -27.49 -56.35 -11.10
CA ASP A 2 -27.84 -55.50 -9.94
C ASP A 2 -26.97 -54.25 -9.90
N GLU A 3 -27.72 -53.15 -10.01
CA GLU A 3 -27.31 -51.77 -9.95
C GLU A 3 -26.46 -51.46 -8.73
N LEU A 4 -25.53 -50.52 -8.88
CA LEU A 4 -25.45 -49.35 -8.01
C LEU A 4 -24.49 -48.32 -8.61
N SER A 5 -25.11 -47.41 -9.35
CA SER A 5 -24.65 -46.04 -9.59
C SER A 5 -24.24 -45.38 -8.27
N LYS A 6 -23.03 -44.80 -8.23
CA LYS A 6 -22.73 -43.64 -7.39
C LYS A 6 -22.00 -42.58 -8.21
N SER A 7 -22.79 -41.60 -8.58
CA SER A 7 -22.42 -40.25 -8.99
C SER A 7 -21.32 -39.67 -8.08
N ARG A 8 -20.29 -39.07 -8.68
CA ARG A 8 -19.49 -38.04 -8.05
C ARG A 8 -19.62 -36.80 -8.91
N ASP A 9 -20.56 -35.95 -8.49
CA ASP A 9 -20.75 -34.61 -9.00
C ASP A 9 -19.46 -33.80 -8.81
N GLY A 10 -18.72 -33.62 -9.89
CA GLY A 10 -17.68 -32.62 -10.02
C GLY A 10 -18.37 -31.25 -10.06
N LYS A 11 -18.61 -30.68 -8.88
CA LYS A 11 -19.14 -29.33 -8.73
C LYS A 11 -18.11 -28.34 -9.26
N GLY A 12 -18.31 -27.92 -10.51
CA GLY A 12 -17.57 -26.82 -11.12
C GLY A 12 -17.69 -25.59 -10.22
N CYS A 13 -16.54 -25.11 -9.77
CA CYS A 13 -16.42 -23.82 -9.12
C CYS A 13 -16.46 -22.77 -10.24
N GLY A 14 -17.68 -22.40 -10.65
CA GLY A 14 -17.95 -21.40 -11.66
C GLY A 14 -18.42 -20.11 -11.00
N ASP A 15 -17.81 -19.02 -11.45
CA ASP A 15 -18.24 -17.63 -11.32
C ASP A 15 -18.00 -17.00 -9.94
N GLY A 16 -16.73 -17.01 -9.53
CA GLY A 16 -16.17 -15.90 -8.80
C GLY A 16 -16.32 -14.65 -9.65
N LYS A 17 -17.40 -13.89 -9.42
CA LYS A 17 -17.56 -12.54 -9.97
C LYS A 17 -16.35 -11.75 -9.51
N THR A 18 -15.37 -11.58 -10.40
CA THR A 18 -14.42 -10.48 -10.36
C THR A 18 -15.28 -9.23 -10.44
N GLY A 19 -15.64 -8.71 -9.27
CA GLY A 19 -16.20 -7.37 -9.20
C GLY A 19 -15.11 -6.46 -9.71
N GLU A 20 -15.19 -6.07 -10.99
CA GLU A 20 -14.51 -4.91 -11.51
C GLU A 20 -14.72 -3.80 -10.48
N LEU A 21 -13.69 -3.49 -9.71
CA LEU A 21 -13.67 -2.29 -8.92
C LEU A 21 -13.51 -1.16 -9.93
N LYS A 22 -14.61 -0.80 -10.60
CA LYS A 22 -14.66 0.40 -11.41
C LYS A 22 -14.42 1.56 -10.46
N LEU A 23 -13.17 2.02 -10.43
CA LEU A 23 -12.82 3.36 -9.99
C LEU A 23 -13.81 4.27 -10.72
N ARG A 24 -14.75 4.83 -9.96
CA ARG A 24 -15.78 5.73 -10.48
C ARG A 24 -15.09 6.77 -11.33
N ASP A 25 -15.63 7.07 -12.51
CA ASP A 25 -15.21 8.22 -13.34
C ASP A 25 -15.05 9.45 -12.43
N GLY A 26 -13.81 9.69 -12.02
CA GLY A 26 -13.47 10.51 -10.88
C GLY A 26 -13.20 11.91 -11.39
N LYS A 27 -14.11 12.84 -11.10
CA LYS A 27 -13.86 14.28 -11.31
C LYS A 27 -12.51 14.61 -10.67
N GLU A 28 -11.59 15.25 -11.42
CA GLU A 28 -10.27 15.64 -10.94
C GLU A 28 -10.35 16.22 -9.52
N SER A 29 -9.49 15.73 -8.63
CA SER A 29 -9.32 16.33 -7.31
C SER A 29 -8.69 17.71 -7.48
N GLY A 30 -9.06 18.67 -6.63
CA GLY A 30 -8.36 19.94 -6.53
C GLY A 30 -6.93 19.80 -5.97
N ASP A 31 -6.60 18.65 -5.38
CA ASP A 31 -5.26 18.34 -4.87
C ASP A 31 -4.45 17.57 -5.92
N LYS A 32 -3.40 18.21 -6.44
CA LYS A 32 -2.49 17.62 -7.44
C LYS A 32 -1.91 16.29 -6.99
N ARG A 33 -1.63 16.09 -5.69
CA ARG A 33 -1.05 14.82 -5.20
C ARG A 33 -1.98 13.64 -5.42
N VAL A 34 -3.29 13.85 -5.32
CA VAL A 34 -4.30 12.81 -5.57
C VAL A 34 -4.33 12.45 -7.04
N ASN A 35 -4.23 13.44 -7.93
CA ASN A 35 -4.27 13.21 -9.38
C ASN A 35 -3.00 12.48 -9.85
N GLU A 36 -1.81 12.89 -9.39
CA GLU A 36 -0.55 12.20 -9.76
C GLU A 36 -0.50 10.77 -9.20
N LEU A 37 -1.01 10.56 -7.98
CA LEU A 37 -1.10 9.21 -7.42
C LEU A 37 -2.06 8.33 -8.22
N HIS A 38 -3.21 8.88 -8.65
CA HIS A 38 -4.14 8.17 -9.53
C HIS A 38 -3.49 7.79 -10.86
N ALA A 39 -2.81 8.73 -11.52
CA ALA A 39 -2.10 8.47 -12.76
C ALA A 39 -1.00 7.41 -12.60
N LEU A 40 -0.31 7.39 -11.46
CA LEU A 40 0.69 6.36 -11.16
C LEU A 40 0.06 4.98 -10.92
N VAL A 41 -1.10 4.90 -10.28
CA VAL A 41 -1.85 3.64 -10.15
C VAL A 41 -2.24 3.12 -11.55
N GLU A 42 -2.79 3.98 -12.41
CA GLU A 42 -3.12 3.59 -13.79
C GLU A 42 -1.87 3.12 -14.57
N THR A 43 -0.73 3.77 -14.34
CA THR A 43 0.55 3.36 -14.95
C THR A 43 0.99 1.98 -14.46
N VAL A 44 0.85 1.69 -13.17
CA VAL A 44 1.18 0.37 -12.60
C VAL A 44 0.23 -0.70 -13.16
N ASP A 45 -1.06 -0.41 -13.27
CA ASP A 45 -2.03 -1.32 -13.89
C ASP A 45 -1.68 -1.62 -15.36
N GLU A 46 -1.27 -0.59 -16.12
CA GLU A 46 -0.79 -0.74 -17.49
C GLU A 46 0.45 -1.63 -17.54
N LEU A 47 1.43 -1.43 -16.66
CA LEU A 47 2.63 -2.28 -16.55
C LEU A 47 2.28 -3.72 -16.24
N MET A 48 1.45 -3.97 -15.23
CA MET A 48 1.01 -5.31 -14.84
C MET A 48 0.27 -6.04 -15.95
N SER A 49 -0.40 -5.30 -16.86
CA SER A 49 -1.13 -5.89 -17.99
C SER A 49 -0.30 -6.16 -19.24
N ARG A 50 0.87 -5.52 -19.40
CA ARG A 50 1.60 -5.49 -20.69
C ARG A 50 3.10 -5.78 -20.59
N CYS A 51 3.69 -5.71 -19.41
CA CYS A 51 5.13 -5.83 -19.23
C CYS A 51 5.51 -7.25 -18.82
N SER A 52 6.35 -7.91 -19.63
CA SER A 52 6.81 -9.29 -19.35
C SER A 52 7.64 -9.41 -18.07
N PHE A 53 8.25 -8.32 -17.60
CA PHE A 53 8.89 -8.29 -16.29
C PHE A 53 7.86 -8.52 -15.17
N CYS A 54 6.70 -7.87 -15.29
CA CYS A 54 5.63 -7.97 -14.32
C CYS A 54 5.01 -9.37 -14.30
N ASP A 55 5.08 -10.16 -15.38
CA ASP A 55 4.55 -11.53 -15.42
C ASP A 55 5.20 -12.44 -14.36
N ASP A 56 6.52 -12.32 -14.18
CA ASP A 56 7.31 -13.27 -13.39
C ASP A 56 7.90 -12.68 -12.10
N VAL A 57 7.94 -11.35 -11.94
CA VAL A 57 8.51 -10.73 -10.73
C VAL A 57 7.73 -11.12 -9.49
N SER A 58 8.45 -11.51 -8.44
CA SER A 58 7.85 -11.89 -7.15
C SER A 58 7.75 -10.70 -6.18
N ALA A 59 6.85 -10.80 -5.21
CA ALA A 59 6.74 -9.82 -4.13
C ALA A 59 8.05 -9.64 -3.35
N LEU A 60 8.87 -10.70 -3.21
CA LEU A 60 10.16 -10.63 -2.53
C LEU A 60 11.20 -9.83 -3.30
N GLU A 61 11.16 -9.88 -4.64
CA GLU A 61 12.02 -9.06 -5.49
C GLU A 61 11.62 -7.58 -5.42
N ILE A 62 10.33 -7.27 -5.47
CA ILE A 62 9.87 -5.87 -5.31
C ILE A 62 10.24 -5.33 -3.92
N LEU A 63 10.13 -6.14 -2.86
CA LEU A 63 10.60 -5.76 -1.52
C LEU A 63 12.11 -5.51 -1.48
N HIS A 64 12.91 -6.22 -2.30
CA HIS A 64 14.33 -5.96 -2.42
C HIS A 64 14.61 -4.61 -3.08
N PHE A 65 13.92 -4.27 -4.19
CA PHE A 65 14.04 -2.96 -4.83
C PHE A 65 13.59 -1.84 -3.90
N ALA A 66 12.42 -1.98 -3.25
CA ALA A 66 11.93 -0.99 -2.29
C ALA A 66 12.92 -0.72 -1.15
N ARG A 67 13.66 -1.74 -0.70
CA ARG A 67 14.71 -1.57 0.30
C ARG A 67 15.91 -0.80 -0.25
N SER A 68 16.29 -1.05 -1.51
CA SER A 68 17.34 -0.24 -2.18
C SER A 68 16.95 1.24 -2.17
N GLU A 69 15.71 1.57 -2.55
CA GLU A 69 15.27 2.98 -2.56
C GLU A 69 15.25 3.58 -1.16
N ILE A 70 14.91 2.81 -0.13
CA ILE A 70 14.97 3.28 1.26
C ILE A 70 16.42 3.63 1.65
N ASP A 71 17.39 2.79 1.27
CA ASP A 71 18.80 3.03 1.56
C ASP A 71 19.31 4.28 0.82
N GLU A 72 18.91 4.47 -0.44
CA GLU A 72 19.27 5.66 -1.24
C GLU A 72 18.60 6.94 -0.72
N ILE A 73 17.30 6.89 -0.38
CA ILE A 73 16.60 7.98 0.30
C ILE A 73 17.33 8.37 1.59
N GLN A 74 17.78 7.40 2.38
CA GLN A 74 18.48 7.69 3.63
C GLN A 74 19.75 8.50 3.36
N LEU A 75 20.57 8.09 2.38
CA LEU A 75 21.79 8.81 2.00
C LEU A 75 21.48 10.25 1.56
N GLU A 76 20.49 10.43 0.69
CA GLU A 76 20.15 11.77 0.19
C GLU A 76 19.52 12.66 1.25
N VAL A 77 18.76 12.09 2.19
CA VAL A 77 18.28 12.83 3.38
C VAL A 77 19.45 13.29 4.25
N GLU A 78 20.45 12.45 4.47
CA GLU A 78 21.66 12.82 5.24
C GLU A 78 22.41 13.98 4.56
N HIS A 79 22.57 13.94 3.23
CA HIS A 79 23.17 15.02 2.46
C HIS A 79 22.35 16.32 2.55
N VAL A 80 21.02 16.26 2.38
CA VAL A 80 20.15 17.45 2.46
C VAL A 80 20.12 18.04 3.88
N ILE A 81 20.23 17.22 4.92
CA ILE A 81 20.37 17.72 6.30
C ILE A 81 21.71 18.43 6.49
N ALA A 82 22.80 17.88 5.92
CA ALA A 82 24.12 18.48 5.99
C ALA A 82 24.25 19.78 5.19
N ASP A 83 23.64 19.85 4.01
CA ASP A 83 23.51 21.05 3.18
C ASP A 83 22.11 21.18 2.58
N PRO A 84 21.20 21.94 3.23
CA PRO A 84 19.85 22.17 2.73
C PRO A 84 19.77 22.90 1.37
N ASN A 85 20.85 23.55 0.93
CA ASN A 85 20.89 24.27 -0.33
C ASN A 85 21.38 23.40 -1.50
N ASP A 86 21.91 22.21 -1.24
CA ASP A 86 22.33 21.29 -2.28
C ASP A 86 21.15 20.94 -3.18
N ARG A 87 21.23 21.34 -4.45
CA ARG A 87 20.20 21.07 -5.45
C ARG A 87 20.30 19.65 -5.98
N HIS A 88 21.51 19.08 -6.00
CA HIS A 88 21.72 17.75 -6.52
C HIS A 88 21.04 16.74 -5.59
N SER A 89 21.40 16.75 -4.31
CA SER A 89 20.83 15.84 -3.30
C SER A 89 19.31 16.00 -3.15
N ARG A 90 18.77 17.23 -3.25
CA ARG A 90 17.31 17.43 -3.24
C ARG A 90 16.60 16.86 -4.46
N ASN A 91 17.21 16.95 -5.64
CA ASN A 91 16.64 16.37 -6.84
C ASN A 91 16.73 14.84 -6.81
N ALA A 92 17.86 14.30 -6.34
CA ALA A 92 18.03 12.86 -6.12
C ALA A 92 16.98 12.34 -5.13
N LEU A 93 16.81 13.00 -3.98
CA LEU A 93 15.79 12.65 -2.99
C LEU A 93 14.35 12.67 -3.58
N GLN A 94 14.05 13.59 -4.50
CA GLN A 94 12.76 13.60 -5.18
C GLN A 94 12.57 12.38 -6.10
N THR A 95 13.62 11.98 -6.81
CA THR A 95 13.64 10.77 -7.65
C THR A 95 13.43 9.53 -6.81
N GLU A 96 14.27 9.31 -5.79
CA GLU A 96 14.21 8.08 -4.98
C GLU A 96 12.90 7.95 -4.21
N LEU A 97 12.34 9.08 -3.74
CA LEU A 97 11.01 9.08 -3.14
C LEU A 97 9.92 8.64 -4.13
N GLY A 98 10.04 9.04 -5.40
CA GLY A 98 9.15 8.59 -6.47
C GLY A 98 9.25 7.09 -6.70
N ASP A 99 10.47 6.57 -6.77
CA ASP A 99 10.75 5.15 -7.01
C ASP A 99 10.28 4.27 -5.84
N LEU A 100 10.41 4.74 -4.59
CA LEU A 100 9.82 4.06 -3.44
C LEU A 100 8.29 4.01 -3.51
N ILE A 101 7.63 5.09 -3.92
CA ILE A 101 6.16 5.12 -4.08
C ILE A 101 5.74 4.16 -5.20
N PHE A 102 6.44 4.17 -6.33
CA PHE A 102 6.23 3.23 -7.42
C PHE A 102 6.38 1.78 -6.96
N ASN A 103 7.49 1.44 -6.30
CA ASN A 103 7.75 0.10 -5.78
C ASN A 103 6.69 -0.34 -4.76
N ALA A 104 6.17 0.57 -3.93
CA ALA A 104 5.07 0.26 -3.01
C ALA A 104 3.75 -0.08 -3.73
N LEU A 105 3.41 0.65 -4.81
CA LEU A 105 2.23 0.36 -5.62
C LEU A 105 2.39 -0.91 -6.44
N LEU A 106 3.55 -1.12 -7.06
CA LEU A 106 3.87 -2.34 -7.78
C LEU A 106 3.84 -3.57 -6.84
N LEU A 107 4.38 -3.44 -5.63
CA LEU A 107 4.28 -4.49 -4.61
C LEU A 107 2.82 -4.79 -4.28
N SER A 108 1.99 -3.76 -4.16
CA SER A 108 0.57 -3.97 -3.84
C SER A 108 -0.15 -4.76 -4.94
N ALA A 109 0.11 -4.46 -6.22
CA ALA A 109 -0.45 -5.20 -7.35
C ALA A 109 0.08 -6.63 -7.44
N VAL A 110 1.39 -6.84 -7.21
CA VAL A 110 2.00 -8.18 -7.21
C VAL A 110 1.47 -9.04 -6.06
N VAL A 111 1.33 -8.48 -4.87
CA VAL A 111 0.77 -9.19 -3.70
C VAL A 111 -0.73 -9.47 -3.91
N GLU A 112 -1.48 -8.58 -4.55
CA GLU A 112 -2.85 -8.87 -4.94
C GLU A 112 -2.92 -10.09 -5.89
N ARG A 113 -2.10 -10.09 -6.95
CA ARG A 113 -2.01 -11.20 -7.91
C ARG A 113 -1.62 -12.53 -7.26
N ASP A 114 -0.57 -12.54 -6.45
CA ASP A 114 0.06 -13.78 -5.97
C ASP A 114 -0.52 -14.29 -4.64
N CYS A 115 -1.02 -13.37 -3.80
CA CYS A 115 -1.47 -13.69 -2.44
C CYS A 115 -2.96 -13.39 -2.22
N GLY A 116 -3.66 -12.76 -3.18
CA GLY A 116 -5.08 -12.43 -3.06
C GLY A 116 -5.39 -11.40 -1.98
N VAL A 117 -4.43 -10.54 -1.63
CA VAL A 117 -4.62 -9.48 -0.63
C VAL A 117 -5.06 -8.20 -1.34
N ASP A 118 -6.27 -7.74 -1.05
CA ASP A 118 -6.85 -6.51 -1.60
C ASP A 118 -6.12 -5.24 -1.07
N PRO A 119 -5.43 -4.47 -1.94
CA PRO A 119 -4.78 -3.24 -1.56
C PRO A 119 -5.74 -2.17 -1.02
N ALA A 120 -6.96 -2.08 -1.56
CA ALA A 120 -7.96 -1.10 -1.11
C ALA A 120 -8.43 -1.40 0.32
N ALA A 121 -8.64 -2.68 0.65
CA ALA A 121 -8.93 -3.11 2.02
C ALA A 121 -7.76 -2.80 2.98
N ALA A 122 -6.51 -3.05 2.57
CA ALA A 122 -5.33 -2.75 3.36
C ALA A 122 -5.20 -1.23 3.65
N ILE A 123 -5.39 -0.39 2.62
CA ILE A 123 -5.37 1.09 2.73
C ILE A 123 -6.50 1.58 3.63
N ALA A 124 -7.72 1.04 3.48
CA ALA A 124 -8.85 1.39 4.34
C ALA A 124 -8.59 1.02 5.81
N ALA A 125 -8.01 -0.16 6.06
CA ALA A 125 -7.68 -0.63 7.39
C ALA A 125 -6.59 0.23 8.05
N VAL A 126 -5.52 0.60 7.34
CA VAL A 126 -4.47 1.47 7.90
C VAL A 126 -5.00 2.89 8.13
N ARG A 127 -5.87 3.42 7.25
CA ARG A 127 -6.52 4.73 7.45
C ARG A 127 -7.30 4.76 8.76
N GLU A 128 -8.15 3.75 9.00
CA GLU A 128 -8.93 3.67 10.24
C GLU A 128 -8.03 3.48 11.46
N LYS A 129 -7.01 2.63 11.36
CA LYS A 129 -6.01 2.41 12.41
C LYS A 129 -5.32 3.72 12.81
N VAL A 130 -4.84 4.52 11.85
CA VAL A 130 -4.19 5.81 12.11
C VAL A 130 -5.16 6.80 12.76
N ARG A 131 -6.41 6.87 12.28
CA ARG A 131 -7.43 7.75 12.88
C ARG A 131 -7.69 7.41 14.34
N ARG A 132 -7.89 6.12 14.63
CA ARG A 132 -8.12 5.65 16.00
C ARG A 132 -6.92 5.86 16.92
N ARG A 133 -5.69 5.62 16.44
CA ARG A 133 -4.47 5.80 17.23
C ARG A 133 -4.04 7.26 17.43
N SER A 134 -4.71 8.20 16.75
CA SER A 134 -4.49 9.63 16.89
C SER A 134 -5.75 10.35 17.40
N PRO A 135 -6.28 10.00 18.59
CA PRO A 135 -7.48 10.63 19.15
C PRO A 135 -7.27 12.11 19.44
N HIS A 136 -6.02 12.54 19.64
CA HIS A 136 -5.65 13.95 19.78
C HIS A 136 -5.80 14.77 18.49
N VAL A 137 -5.94 14.10 17.34
CA VAL A 137 -6.19 14.74 16.04
C VAL A 137 -7.65 14.53 15.60
N PHE A 138 -8.20 13.34 15.82
CA PHE A 138 -9.48 12.93 15.23
C PHE A 138 -10.61 12.64 16.23
N GLY A 139 -10.30 12.61 17.53
CA GLY A 139 -11.21 12.16 18.60
C GLY A 139 -11.47 13.17 19.71
N GLY A 140 -10.93 14.39 19.62
CA GLY A 140 -11.19 15.48 20.57
C GLY A 140 -10.33 15.47 21.84
N GLU A 141 -9.42 14.50 22.01
CA GLU A 141 -8.37 14.61 23.03
C GLU A 141 -7.37 15.71 22.63
N ILE A 142 -6.57 16.20 23.58
CA ILE A 142 -5.55 17.21 23.31
C ILE A 142 -4.20 16.65 23.72
N ALA A 143 -3.23 16.67 22.81
CA ALA A 143 -1.82 16.45 23.10
C ALA A 143 -1.09 17.80 23.05
N THR A 144 -0.40 18.16 24.12
CA THR A 144 0.42 19.39 24.22
C THR A 144 1.90 19.12 23.98
N SER A 145 2.30 17.85 23.88
CA SER A 145 3.67 17.46 23.62
C SER A 145 3.74 16.19 22.75
N ARG A 146 4.90 15.98 22.13
CA ARG A 146 5.23 14.73 21.42
C ARG A 146 5.05 13.51 22.32
N LYS A 147 5.49 13.59 23.59
CA LYS A 147 5.37 12.50 24.56
C LYS A 147 3.91 12.13 24.82
N GLU A 148 3.02 13.11 24.91
CA GLU A 148 1.58 12.86 25.07
C GLU A 148 0.96 12.25 23.82
N ALA A 149 1.32 12.76 22.63
CA ALA A 149 0.87 12.17 21.36
C ALA A 149 1.32 10.71 21.21
N GLU A 150 2.57 10.39 21.56
CA GLU A 150 3.11 9.03 21.58
C GLU A 150 2.40 8.15 22.62
N ALA A 151 2.10 8.68 23.81
CA ALA A 151 1.35 7.95 24.82
C ALA A 151 -0.06 7.56 24.34
N PHE A 152 -0.75 8.45 23.62
CA PHE A 152 -2.04 8.14 22.99
C PHE A 152 -1.90 7.03 21.96
N TRP A 153 -0.89 7.09 21.08
CA TRP A 153 -0.64 6.05 20.11
C TRP A 153 -0.42 4.68 20.76
N GLN A 154 0.43 4.61 21.79
CA GLN A 154 0.71 3.35 22.49
C GLN A 154 -0.50 2.82 23.25
N ARG A 155 -1.29 3.71 23.88
CA ARG A 155 -2.54 3.34 24.57
C ARG A 155 -3.54 2.69 23.61
N GLU A 156 -3.75 3.29 22.45
CA GLU A 156 -4.68 2.75 21.44
C GLU A 156 -4.15 1.49 20.76
N LYS A 157 -2.82 1.37 20.58
CA LYS A 157 -2.16 0.14 20.12
C LYS A 157 -2.36 -1.01 21.12
N GLY A 158 -2.21 -0.77 22.42
CA GLY A 158 -2.49 -1.76 23.47
C GLY A 158 -3.95 -2.24 23.48
N LYS A 159 -4.87 -1.37 23.02
CA LYS A 159 -6.27 -1.63 22.62
C LYS A 159 -6.47 -2.94 21.82
N GLU A 160 -5.56 -3.14 20.87
CA GLU A 160 -5.70 -4.15 19.80
C GLU A 160 -5.17 -5.51 20.24
N ASN A 161 -4.04 -5.53 20.95
CA ASN A 161 -3.42 -6.77 21.45
C ASN A 161 -4.32 -7.55 22.42
N LEU A 162 -5.33 -6.90 23.01
CA LEU A 162 -6.32 -7.53 23.91
C LEU A 162 -7.53 -8.12 23.18
N ARG A 163 -7.66 -7.89 21.86
CA ARG A 163 -8.75 -8.44 21.03
C ARG A 163 -8.33 -9.64 20.20
N GLU A 164 -7.04 -9.99 20.22
CA GLU A 164 -6.44 -11.13 19.51
C GLU A 164 -6.16 -12.36 20.42
N THR A 165 -6.72 -12.36 21.65
CA THR A 165 -6.79 -13.52 22.57
C THR A 165 -8.23 -13.92 22.82
#